data_AF-A0A1A8QLL1-F1
#
_entry.id   AF-A0A1A8QLL1-F1
#
_cell.length_a   1.000
_cell.length_b   1.000
_cell.length_c   1.000
_cell.angle_alpha   90.00
_cell.angle_beta   90.00
_cell.angle_gamma   90.00
#
_symmetry.space_group_name_H-M   'P 1'
#
loop_
_entity.id
_entity.type
_entity.pdbx_description
1 polymer ?
#
loop_
_entity_poly.entity_id
_entity_poly.type
_entity_poly.pdbx_seq_one_letter_code
_entity_poly.pdbx_strand_id
1 'polypeptide(L)'
;SHRVLMYGSELDADHPGFKDNIYRERRKYFVEVAMNYKFGQPIPRIEYTPEEVRTWGVVFRELTKLYPTHACREYLKNLPLLTRYCGYKEDNIPQLE
;
A
#
# COMPACT_ATOMS: atom_id res chain seq x y z
N SER A 1 -16.34 1.02 10.46
CA SER A 1 -16.10 2.07 9.43
C SER A 1 -17.06 1.92 8.25
N HIS A 2 -18.36 1.64 8.46
CA HIS A 2 -19.32 1.31 7.38
C HIS A 2 -19.85 2.51 6.57
N ARG A 3 -19.14 3.64 6.56
CA ARG A 3 -19.54 4.88 5.88
C ARG A 3 -18.48 5.34 4.89
N VAL A 4 -17.85 4.40 4.20
CA VAL A 4 -16.86 4.66 3.15
C VAL A 4 -17.47 4.26 1.81
N LEU A 5 -17.44 5.18 0.84
CA LEU A 5 -17.70 4.86 -0.55
C LEU A 5 -16.53 3.98 -1.04
N MET A 6 -16.78 2.69 -1.11
CA MET A 6 -15.85 1.75 -1.73
C MET A 6 -15.87 2.05 -3.22
N TYR A 7 -14.88 2.79 -3.74
CA TYR A 7 -14.53 2.77 -5.16
C TYR A 7 -14.05 1.35 -5.52
N GLY A 8 -14.96 0.37 -5.51
CA GLY A 8 -14.56 -1.04 -5.44
C GLY A 8 -15.64 -2.11 -5.22
N SER A 9 -16.95 -1.84 -5.26
CA SER A 9 -17.87 -2.95 -5.55
C SER A 9 -17.65 -3.43 -7.00
N GLU A 10 -17.36 -2.50 -7.90
CA GLU A 10 -16.90 -2.74 -9.26
C GLU A 10 -15.80 -1.72 -9.59
N LEU A 11 -14.68 -2.18 -10.16
CA LEU A 11 -13.70 -1.27 -10.74
C LEU A 11 -14.34 -0.60 -11.96
N ASP A 12 -14.06 0.67 -12.23
CA ASP A 12 -14.48 1.29 -13.48
C ASP A 12 -13.78 0.64 -14.69
N ALA A 13 -14.40 0.69 -15.87
CA ALA A 13 -13.86 0.08 -17.09
C ALA A 13 -12.46 0.57 -17.48
N ASP A 14 -12.13 1.81 -17.11
CA ASP A 14 -10.83 2.45 -17.36
C ASP A 14 -9.76 2.09 -16.31
N HIS A 15 -10.12 1.33 -15.27
CA HIS A 15 -9.16 0.90 -14.25
C HIS A 15 -8.18 -0.13 -14.85
N PRO A 16 -6.85 -0.03 -14.64
CA PRO A 16 -5.87 -0.96 -15.23
C PRO A 16 -6.15 -2.44 -14.92
N GLY A 17 -6.62 -2.73 -13.70
CA GLY A 17 -7.04 -4.06 -13.27
C GLY A 17 -8.51 -4.42 -13.53
N PHE A 18 -9.26 -3.67 -14.34
CA PHE A 18 -10.71 -3.88 -14.52
C PHE A 18 -11.07 -5.30 -14.99
N LYS A 19 -10.28 -5.82 -15.94
CA LYS A 19 -10.46 -7.16 -16.54
C LYS A 19 -9.67 -8.26 -15.82
N ASP A 20 -8.89 -7.90 -14.81
CA ASP A 20 -8.08 -8.84 -14.04
C ASP A 20 -8.89 -9.35 -12.83
N ASN A 21 -9.42 -10.57 -12.97
CA ASN A 21 -10.20 -11.19 -11.90
C ASN A 21 -9.37 -11.47 -10.63
N ILE A 22 -8.08 -11.79 -10.77
CA ILE A 22 -7.20 -12.07 -9.62
C ILE A 22 -7.00 -10.77 -8.84
N TYR A 23 -6.73 -9.67 -9.53
CA TYR A 23 -6.62 -8.35 -8.91
C TYR A 23 -7.93 -7.92 -8.24
N ARG A 24 -9.09 -8.18 -8.86
CA ARG A 24 -10.41 -7.88 -8.28
C ARG A 24 -10.66 -8.65 -6.98
N GLU A 25 -10.40 -9.95 -6.96
CA GLU A 25 -10.53 -10.76 -5.73
C GLU A 25 -9.53 -10.30 -4.66
N ARG A 26 -8.30 -9.97 -5.04
CA ARG A 26 -7.30 -9.41 -4.13
C ARG A 26 -7.77 -8.08 -3.50
N ARG A 27 -8.44 -7.22 -4.26
CA ARG A 27 -9.05 -5.98 -3.74
C ARG A 27 -10.21 -6.25 -2.78
N LYS A 28 -11.08 -7.23 -3.06
CA LYS A 28 -12.16 -7.65 -2.15
C LYS A 28 -11.60 -8.15 -0.81
N TYR A 29 -10.54 -8.96 -0.85
CA TYR A 29 -9.86 -9.43 0.35
C TYR A 29 -9.39 -8.28 1.25
N PHE A 30 -8.74 -7.24 0.71
CA PHE A 30 -8.35 -6.07 1.51
C PHE A 30 -9.53 -5.30 2.10
N VAL A 31 -10.66 -5.23 1.38
CA VAL A 31 -11.91 -4.63 1.89
C VAL A 31 -12.44 -5.43 3.08
N GLU A 32 -12.45 -6.75 3.00
CA GLU A 32 -12.89 -7.62 4.10
C GLU A 32 -12.00 -7.47 5.33
N VAL A 33 -10.67 -7.41 5.16
CA VAL A 33 -9.73 -7.15 6.25
C VAL A 33 -10.06 -5.83 6.95
N ALA A 34 -10.28 -4.76 6.17
CA ALA A 34 -10.59 -3.44 6.71
C ALA A 34 -11.97 -3.36 7.39
N MET A 35 -12.98 -4.04 6.86
CA MET A 35 -14.33 -4.06 7.43
C MET A 35 -14.41 -4.86 8.74
N ASN A 36 -13.60 -5.91 8.87
CA ASN A 36 -13.56 -6.75 10.07
C ASN A 36 -12.74 -6.17 11.22
N TYR A 37 -11.89 -5.18 10.95
CA TYR A 37 -11.08 -4.50 11.96
C TYR A 37 -11.93 -3.78 13.02
N LYS A 38 -11.52 -3.89 14.28
CA LYS A 38 -12.08 -3.11 15.40
C LYS A 38 -10.98 -2.35 16.13
N PHE A 39 -11.30 -1.14 16.58
CA PHE A 39 -10.36 -0.31 17.34
C PHE A 39 -9.78 -1.08 18.54
N GLY A 40 -8.46 -0.97 18.72
CA GLY A 40 -7.71 -1.66 19.77
C GLY A 40 -7.22 -3.06 19.40
N GLN A 41 -7.62 -3.60 18.25
CA GLN A 41 -6.99 -4.79 17.69
C GLN A 41 -5.71 -4.40 16.94
N PRO A 42 -4.70 -5.30 16.86
CA PRO A 42 -3.59 -5.10 15.95
C PRO A 42 -4.09 -5.15 14.51
N ILE A 43 -3.47 -4.35 13.63
CA ILE A 43 -3.75 -4.37 12.20
C ILE A 43 -3.23 -5.71 11.64
N PRO A 44 -4.08 -6.49 10.94
CA PRO A 44 -3.65 -7.76 10.37
C PRO A 44 -2.47 -7.58 9.41
N ARG A 45 -1.44 -8.42 9.57
CA ARG A 45 -0.31 -8.46 8.63
C ARG A 45 -0.71 -9.18 7.36
N ILE A 46 -0.21 -8.70 6.24
CA ILE A 46 -0.52 -9.23 4.90
C ILE A 46 0.74 -9.78 4.25
N GLU A 47 0.65 -10.99 3.75
CA GLU A 47 1.64 -11.53 2.83
C GLU A 47 1.38 -10.98 1.43
N TYR A 48 2.25 -10.05 1.00
CA TYR A 48 2.18 -9.48 -0.33
C TYR A 48 2.78 -10.44 -1.36
N THR A 49 2.17 -10.50 -2.54
CA THR A 49 2.67 -11.34 -3.62
C THR A 49 3.98 -10.78 -4.18
N PRO A 50 4.81 -11.60 -4.83
CA PRO A 50 6.01 -11.11 -5.50
C PRO A 50 5.73 -10.02 -6.54
N GLU A 51 4.55 -10.03 -7.18
CA GLU A 51 4.13 -9.00 -8.13
C GLU A 51 3.80 -7.67 -7.46
N GLU A 52 3.09 -7.71 -6.32
CA GLU A 52 2.81 -6.54 -5.51
C GLU A 52 4.11 -5.89 -5.01
N VAL A 53 5.04 -6.71 -4.51
CA VAL A 53 6.37 -6.23 -4.04
C VAL A 53 7.19 -5.63 -5.17
N ARG A 54 7.19 -6.23 -6.38
CA ARG A 54 7.86 -5.64 -7.54
C ARG A 54 7.27 -4.29 -7.92
N THR A 55 5.94 -4.18 -7.92
CA THR A 55 5.24 -2.92 -8.22
C THR A 55 5.62 -1.83 -7.21
N TRP A 56 5.64 -2.16 -5.92
CA TRP A 56 6.13 -1.28 -4.88
C TRP A 56 7.57 -0.83 -5.12
N GLY A 57 8.48 -1.76 -5.41
CA GLY A 57 9.89 -1.44 -5.62
C GLY A 57 10.12 -0.46 -6.77
N VAL A 58 9.38 -0.61 -7.87
CA VAL A 58 9.43 0.35 -8.98
C VAL A 58 9.04 1.75 -8.51
N VAL A 59 7.91 1.90 -7.82
CA VAL A 59 7.44 3.21 -7.34
C VAL A 59 8.39 3.80 -6.30
N PHE A 60 8.81 2.99 -5.32
CA PHE A 60 9.70 3.41 -4.25
C PHE A 60 11.02 3.95 -4.82
N ARG A 61 11.64 3.22 -5.74
CA ARG A 61 12.91 3.60 -6.36
C ARG A 61 12.79 4.89 -7.17
N GLU A 62 11.76 5.01 -8.02
CA GLU A 62 11.62 6.19 -8.89
C GLU A 62 11.29 7.45 -8.09
N LEU A 63 10.42 7.38 -7.09
CA LEU A 63 10.10 8.55 -6.26
C LEU A 63 11.26 8.93 -5.32
N THR A 64 12.01 7.94 -4.80
CA THR A 64 13.13 8.20 -3.89
C THR A 64 14.23 9.03 -4.53
N LYS A 65 14.43 8.92 -5.86
CA LYS A 65 15.36 9.78 -6.61
C LYS A 65 14.99 11.26 -6.57
N LEU A 66 13.70 11.58 -6.44
CA LEU A 66 13.19 12.95 -6.51
C LEU A 66 13.18 13.65 -5.15
N TYR A 67 13.09 12.90 -4.05
CA TYR A 67 12.93 13.46 -2.72
C TYR A 67 14.03 14.45 -2.29
N PRO A 68 15.34 14.22 -2.55
CA PRO A 68 16.39 15.15 -2.11
C PRO A 68 16.21 16.59 -2.58
N THR A 69 15.56 16.79 -3.73
CA THR A 69 15.37 18.11 -4.36
C THR A 69 13.94 18.63 -4.27
N HIS A 70 12.95 17.77 -4.03
CA HIS A 70 11.52 18.15 -4.08
C HIS A 70 10.78 17.98 -2.75
N ALA A 71 11.25 17.11 -1.87
CA ALA A 71 10.58 16.86 -0.59
C ALA A 71 10.98 17.92 0.45
N CYS A 72 10.04 18.26 1.34
CA CYS A 72 10.34 19.16 2.45
C CYS A 72 11.33 18.51 3.43
N ARG A 73 11.95 19.36 4.27
CA ARG A 73 12.92 18.94 5.28
C ARG A 73 12.35 17.89 6.24
N GLU A 74 11.09 18.04 6.64
CA GLU A 74 10.41 17.13 7.57
C GLU A 74 10.27 15.73 6.96
N TYR A 75 9.98 15.64 5.66
CA TYR A 75 9.94 14.36 4.95
C TYR A 75 11.33 13.70 4.91
N LEU A 76 12.35 14.47 4.50
CA LEU A 76 13.74 13.98 4.39
C LEU A 76 14.32 13.53 5.73
N LYS A 77 13.92 14.18 6.83
CA LYS A 77 14.34 13.77 8.19
C LYS A 77 13.72 12.44 8.62
N ASN A 78 12.49 12.14 8.18
CA ASN A 78 11.75 10.96 8.62
C ASN A 78 12.00 9.72 7.76
N LEU A 79 12.23 9.86 6.46
CA LEU A 79 12.41 8.72 5.56
C LEU A 79 13.54 7.75 6.00
N PRO A 80 14.71 8.19 6.50
CA PRO A 80 15.72 7.29 7.03
C PRO A 80 15.26 6.50 8.27
N LEU A 81 14.41 7.10 9.12
CA LEU A 81 13.85 6.43 10.29
C LEU A 81 12.85 5.35 9.86
N LEU A 82 11.99 5.65 8.90
CA LEU A 82 11.05 4.67 8.32
C LEU A 82 11.78 3.51 7.64
N THR A 83 12.89 3.80 6.95
CA THR A 83 13.76 2.77 6.35
C THR A 83 14.33 1.85 7.42
N ARG A 84 14.84 2.42 8.51
CA ARG A 84 15.51 1.68 9.59
C ARG A 84 14.56 0.87 10.46
N TYR A 85 13.40 1.42 10.81
CA TYR A 85 12.52 0.85 11.83
C TYR A 85 11.23 0.26 11.28
N CYS A 86 10.75 0.74 10.13
CA CYS A 86 9.47 0.32 9.55
C CYS A 86 9.64 -0.49 8.26
N GLY A 87 10.88 -0.79 7.85
CA GLY A 87 11.15 -1.65 6.69
C GLY A 87 10.79 -1.01 5.35
N TYR A 88 10.83 0.32 5.24
CA TYR A 88 10.68 1.02 3.97
C TYR A 88 11.92 0.76 3.10
N LYS A 89 11.80 -0.14 2.12
CA LYS A 89 12.86 -0.48 1.18
C LYS A 89 12.27 -1.04 -0.11
N GLU A 90 13.04 -1.05 -1.18
CA GLU A 90 12.58 -1.40 -2.53
C GLU A 90 11.97 -2.81 -2.62
N ASP A 91 12.48 -3.77 -1.85
CA ASP A 91 12.08 -5.18 -1.87
C ASP A 91 11.06 -5.56 -0.79
N ASN A 92 10.48 -4.59 -0.08
CA ASN A 92 9.53 -4.88 1.00
C ASN A 92 8.48 -3.79 1.15
N ILE A 93 7.21 -4.20 1.08
CA ILE A 93 6.07 -3.35 1.45
C ILE A 93 5.96 -3.34 2.98
N PRO A 94 6.10 -2.18 3.65
CA PRO A 94 5.91 -2.05 5.09
C PRO A 94 4.52 -2.55 5.54
N GLN A 95 4.47 -3.14 6.73
CA GLN A 95 3.21 -3.51 7.37
C GLN A 95 2.67 -2.30 8.15
N LEU A 96 1.35 -2.22 8.32
CA LEU A 96 0.71 -1.06 8.92
C LEU A 96 0.71 -1.05 10.46
N GLU A 97 0.81 -2.23 11.09
CA GLU A 97 1.04 -2.39 12.54
C GLU A 97 2.48 -2.03 12.90
#